data_AF-A0A8B8BCR0-F1
#
_entry.id   AF-A0A8B8BCR0-F1
#
_cell.length_a   1.000
_cell.length_b   1.000
_cell.length_c   1.000
_cell.angle_alpha   90.00
_cell.angle_beta   90.00
_cell.angle_gamma   90.00
#
_symmetry.space_group_name_H-M   'P 1'
#
loop_
_entity.id
_entity.type
_entity.pdbx_description
1 polymer ?
#
loop_
_entity_poly.entity_id
_entity_poly.type
_entity_poly.pdbx_seq_one_letter_code
_entity_poly.pdbx_strand_id
1 'polypeptide(L)'
;MFHPSWYFCYMNLELFFIFTTIILASDSTATVIIEAHQSSTNGSFVAGFGGDGDLDTFSLTNDGANQWWSASLDKPYAIVWVFVRIKSDVFRLVVGFDDAERCTFIDTSESILKNTDIIETILTCTEAYVSNKIKISIIGDGSLKVYEMKIMGIVQMDHILYTNFTGFPAKSDALDNNVHTFYQSDPQDDLLWFLRLDSTYDMKWFLVSIRGGTYEMHITTKTTSTNRATLCKGFSFSGIKRYQTAIECNRAMHGDTVIVQKTDGGILRLFEVYPIVCPPNHYGPSCARCKKRCQSCDSITGRCTQCPVLIYGEECQYSCPQHCLDLICDQATGRCNGCQNGYEGQRCELEITTAVLSTALQTETTYAYCDHSCVTCNSELQVCMLCKQHSEILVCQYRCREICSGETACMGLAENCSRKEIHNKVNNCSKTWFI
;
A
#
# COMPACT_ATOMS: atom_id res chain seq x y z
N MET A 1 -10.25 -8.92 -70.21
CA MET A 1 -8.86 -8.67 -70.63
C MET A 1 -8.74 -7.18 -70.93
N PHE A 2 -8.51 -6.35 -69.91
CA PHE A 2 -8.36 -4.92 -70.07
C PHE A 2 -7.34 -4.41 -69.05
N HIS A 3 -6.30 -3.78 -69.59
CA HIS A 3 -5.26 -3.00 -68.92
C HIS A 3 -5.86 -1.89 -68.04
N PRO A 4 -5.07 -1.39 -67.07
CA PRO A 4 -5.08 0.03 -66.76
C PRO A 4 -3.75 0.67 -67.15
N SER A 5 -3.91 1.71 -67.95
CA SER A 5 -2.95 2.73 -68.33
C SER A 5 -2.52 3.59 -67.13
N TRP A 6 -1.25 3.96 -67.13
CA TRP A 6 -0.64 4.91 -66.21
C TRP A 6 -1.15 6.32 -66.46
N TYR A 7 -1.51 7.04 -65.40
CA TYR A 7 -1.48 8.50 -65.36
C TYR A 7 -0.81 8.95 -64.06
N PHE A 8 0.36 9.58 -64.23
CA PHE A 8 1.04 10.36 -63.20
C PHE A 8 0.36 11.72 -63.08
N CYS A 9 0.04 12.17 -61.86
CA CYS A 9 -0.05 13.60 -61.57
C CYS A 9 0.32 13.89 -60.11
N TYR A 10 1.46 14.55 -59.96
CA TYR A 10 2.01 15.34 -58.86
C TYR A 10 1.42 15.21 -57.45
N MET A 11 2.25 14.71 -56.54
CA MET A 11 2.13 14.88 -55.09
C MET A 11 2.18 16.36 -54.70
N ASN A 12 1.19 16.81 -53.93
CA ASN A 12 1.36 17.90 -52.98
C ASN A 12 1.51 17.28 -51.58
N LEU A 13 2.60 17.62 -50.90
CA LEU A 13 2.87 17.28 -49.51
C LEU A 13 1.95 18.12 -48.62
N GLU A 14 1.04 17.48 -47.90
CA GLU A 14 0.44 18.02 -46.68
C GLU A 14 0.57 16.95 -45.60
N LEU A 15 1.38 17.26 -44.58
CA LEU A 15 1.65 16.40 -43.44
C LEU A 15 0.38 16.27 -42.58
N PHE A 16 -0.37 15.18 -42.74
CA PHE A 16 -1.31 14.74 -41.73
C PHE A 16 -0.55 13.99 -40.63
N PHE A 17 -0.35 14.65 -39.49
CA PHE A 17 0.03 14.00 -38.23
C PHE A 17 -1.12 13.05 -37.83
N ILE A 18 -0.97 11.77 -38.15
CA ILE A 18 -1.79 10.71 -37.57
C ILE A 18 -1.29 10.55 -36.12
N PHE A 19 -1.99 11.16 -35.17
CA PHE A 19 -1.93 10.73 -33.79
C PHE A 19 -2.56 9.33 -33.73
N THR A 20 -1.74 8.30 -33.92
CA THR A 20 -2.09 6.95 -33.49
C THR A 20 -2.17 6.98 -31.97
N THR A 21 -3.38 7.13 -31.46
CA THR A 21 -3.69 6.91 -30.04
C THR A 21 -3.39 5.44 -29.77
N ILE A 22 -2.22 5.16 -29.21
CA ILE A 22 -1.91 3.85 -28.64
C ILE A 22 -2.80 3.73 -27.40
N ILE A 23 -3.99 3.16 -27.57
CA ILE A 23 -4.82 2.70 -26.46
C ILE A 23 -4.09 1.46 -25.93
N LEU A 24 -3.21 1.67 -24.96
CA LEU A 24 -2.81 0.59 -24.05
C LEU A 24 -4.07 0.21 -23.30
N ALA A 25 -4.61 -0.97 -23.60
CA ALA A 25 -5.62 -1.60 -22.76
C ALA A 25 -4.96 -1.90 -21.41
N SER A 26 -5.15 -0.99 -20.44
CA SER A 26 -4.91 -1.28 -19.04
C SER A 26 -6.11 -2.02 -18.49
N ASP A 27 -5.87 -3.22 -17.98
CA ASP A 27 -6.89 -4.07 -17.37
C ASP A 27 -7.51 -3.37 -16.14
N SER A 28 -8.84 -3.43 -16.12
CA SER A 28 -9.87 -2.95 -15.19
C SER A 28 -9.52 -2.21 -13.87
N THR A 29 -9.84 -0.90 -13.83
CA THR A 29 -10.72 -0.33 -12.78
C THR A 29 -11.65 0.66 -13.47
N ALA A 30 -12.97 0.48 -13.39
CA ALA A 30 -13.92 1.48 -13.89
C ALA A 30 -13.71 2.79 -13.13
N THR A 31 -13.18 3.82 -13.78
CA THR A 31 -13.00 5.14 -13.17
C THR A 31 -14.38 5.72 -12.86
N VAL A 32 -14.72 5.75 -11.56
CA VAL A 32 -16.04 6.24 -11.09
C VAL A 32 -16.18 7.75 -11.31
N ILE A 33 -15.09 8.51 -11.17
CA ILE A 33 -15.05 9.95 -11.44
C ILE A 33 -14.62 10.16 -12.90
N ILE A 34 -15.47 10.77 -13.72
CA ILE A 34 -15.14 11.10 -15.10
C ILE A 34 -14.47 12.46 -15.19
N GLU A 35 -14.97 13.43 -14.43
CA GLU A 35 -14.55 14.82 -14.55
C GLU A 35 -14.62 15.51 -13.20
N ALA A 36 -13.59 16.29 -12.87
CA ALA A 36 -13.52 17.11 -11.67
C ALA A 36 -13.49 18.60 -12.03
N HIS A 37 -14.17 19.41 -11.24
CA HIS A 37 -14.28 20.86 -11.40
C HIS A 37 -13.96 21.56 -10.09
N GLN A 38 -13.52 22.81 -10.16
CA GLN A 38 -13.31 23.64 -8.98
C GLN A 38 -13.71 25.10 -9.26
N SER A 39 -14.10 25.82 -8.22
CA SER A 39 -14.56 27.21 -8.29
C SER A 39 -13.56 28.15 -8.94
N SER A 40 -12.27 27.92 -8.69
CA SER A 40 -11.16 28.67 -9.26
C SER A 40 -9.90 27.81 -9.22
N THR A 41 -8.93 28.08 -10.08
CA THR A 41 -7.67 27.35 -10.13
C THR A 41 -6.51 28.25 -9.75
N ASN A 42 -5.76 27.85 -8.73
CA ASN A 42 -4.53 28.52 -8.34
C ASN A 42 -3.33 27.85 -9.02
N GLY A 43 -2.68 28.57 -9.94
CA GLY A 43 -1.53 28.07 -10.69
C GLY A 43 -1.85 26.82 -11.51
N SER A 44 -1.04 25.77 -11.34
CA SER A 44 -1.18 24.49 -12.06
C SER A 44 -1.97 23.42 -11.29
N PHE A 45 -2.55 23.75 -10.12
CA PHE A 45 -3.20 22.78 -9.23
C PHE A 45 -4.67 22.57 -9.63
N VAL A 46 -4.87 21.89 -10.75
CA VAL A 46 -6.18 21.65 -11.37
C VAL A 46 -7.05 20.68 -10.56
N ALA A 47 -8.37 20.76 -10.75
CA ALA A 47 -9.36 19.95 -10.04
C ALA A 47 -9.11 18.44 -10.17
N GLY A 48 -8.61 17.96 -11.32
CA GLY A 48 -8.35 16.55 -11.58
C GLY A 48 -7.41 15.88 -10.57
N PHE A 49 -6.51 16.64 -9.95
CA PHE A 49 -5.61 16.12 -8.90
C PHE A 49 -6.31 15.82 -7.57
N GLY A 50 -7.56 16.24 -7.39
CA GLY A 50 -8.30 15.99 -6.15
C GLY A 50 -8.99 14.62 -6.10
N GLY A 51 -8.82 13.77 -7.12
CA GLY A 51 -9.46 12.45 -7.21
C GLY A 51 -8.74 11.52 -8.18
N ASP A 52 -7.42 11.65 -8.26
CA ASP A 52 -6.57 10.87 -9.18
C ASP A 52 -5.95 9.62 -8.51
N GLY A 53 -6.25 9.39 -7.22
CA GLY A 53 -5.75 8.25 -6.46
C GLY A 53 -4.29 8.39 -6.01
N ASP A 54 -3.71 9.59 -6.07
CA ASP A 54 -2.34 9.91 -5.66
C ASP A 54 -2.37 10.97 -4.54
N LEU A 55 -2.07 10.57 -3.29
CA LEU A 55 -2.15 11.49 -2.14
C LEU A 55 -1.01 12.52 -2.10
N ASP A 56 -0.03 12.42 -2.99
CA ASP A 56 1.06 13.38 -3.13
C ASP A 56 0.70 14.56 -4.06
N THR A 57 -0.35 14.41 -4.88
CA THR A 57 -0.93 15.47 -5.72
C THR A 57 -2.09 16.17 -5.00
N PHE A 58 -2.45 17.36 -5.47
CA PHE A 58 -3.60 18.09 -4.95
C PHE A 58 -4.13 19.11 -5.94
N SER A 59 -5.44 19.35 -5.88
CA SER A 59 -6.07 20.54 -6.45
C SER A 59 -6.02 21.71 -5.45
N LEU A 60 -6.00 22.94 -5.96
CA LEU A 60 -5.99 24.13 -5.13
C LEU A 60 -6.80 25.25 -5.77
N THR A 61 -7.75 25.78 -5.01
CA THR A 61 -8.49 26.98 -5.40
C THR A 61 -7.72 28.25 -5.05
N ASN A 62 -8.09 29.37 -5.68
CA ASN A 62 -7.66 30.68 -5.21
C ASN A 62 -8.20 30.94 -3.81
N ASP A 63 -7.57 31.87 -3.11
CA ASP A 63 -8.10 32.43 -1.88
C ASP A 63 -9.36 33.25 -2.18
N GLY A 64 -10.44 33.01 -1.46
CA GLY A 64 -11.66 33.79 -1.58
C GLY A 64 -12.90 33.13 -0.99
N ALA A 65 -14.04 33.80 -1.10
CA ALA A 65 -15.29 33.33 -0.54
C ALA A 65 -15.85 32.11 -1.29
N ASN A 66 -16.42 31.15 -0.54
CA ASN A 66 -17.24 30.05 -1.06
C ASN A 66 -16.54 29.17 -2.12
N GLN A 67 -15.26 28.86 -1.92
CA GLN A 67 -14.55 27.93 -2.80
C GLN A 67 -15.16 26.53 -2.73
N TRP A 68 -15.12 25.82 -3.85
CA TRP A 68 -15.66 24.47 -3.97
C TRP A 68 -14.86 23.63 -4.94
N TRP A 69 -14.97 22.32 -4.74
CA TRP A 69 -14.49 21.28 -5.64
C TRP A 69 -15.63 20.30 -5.87
N SER A 70 -15.81 19.81 -7.09
CA SER A 70 -16.83 18.83 -7.42
C SER A 70 -16.34 17.78 -8.40
N ALA A 71 -17.02 16.64 -8.41
CA ALA A 71 -16.80 15.56 -9.36
C ALA A 71 -18.12 15.11 -9.97
N SER A 72 -18.07 14.83 -11.27
CA SER A 72 -19.12 14.14 -12.03
C SER A 72 -18.75 12.66 -12.16
N LEU A 73 -19.73 11.81 -11.90
CA LEU A 73 -19.59 10.36 -11.91
C LEU A 73 -20.13 9.79 -13.22
N ASP A 74 -19.66 8.61 -13.60
CA ASP A 74 -20.06 7.95 -14.85
C ASP A 74 -21.54 7.56 -14.91
N LYS A 75 -22.15 7.35 -13.74
CA LYS A 75 -23.58 7.09 -13.57
C LYS A 75 -24.02 7.52 -12.18
N PRO A 76 -25.32 7.51 -11.89
CA PRO A 76 -25.80 7.71 -10.53
C PRO A 76 -25.40 6.55 -9.61
N TYR A 77 -24.91 6.88 -8.42
CA TYR A 77 -24.52 5.93 -7.38
C TYR A 77 -25.29 6.23 -6.09
N ALA A 78 -25.63 5.18 -5.34
CA ALA A 78 -26.05 5.30 -3.95
C ALA A 78 -24.81 5.58 -3.07
N ILE A 79 -24.54 6.86 -2.79
CA ILE A 79 -23.34 7.29 -2.07
C ILE A 79 -23.60 7.25 -0.57
N VAL A 80 -22.76 6.49 0.15
CA VAL A 80 -22.85 6.33 1.61
C VAL A 80 -21.56 6.76 2.30
N TRP A 81 -20.41 6.34 1.77
CA TRP A 81 -19.10 6.60 2.33
C TRP A 81 -18.26 7.39 1.33
N VAL A 82 -17.58 8.43 1.81
CA VAL A 82 -16.69 9.25 0.99
C VAL A 82 -15.42 9.47 1.79
N PHE A 83 -14.30 8.94 1.29
CA PHE A 83 -13.00 9.33 1.81
C PHE A 83 -12.66 10.74 1.33
N VAL A 84 -12.17 11.56 2.26
CA VAL A 84 -11.65 12.90 1.96
C VAL A 84 -10.29 13.08 2.60
N ARG A 85 -9.36 13.66 1.83
CA ARG A 85 -8.10 14.22 2.32
C ARG A 85 -7.99 15.66 1.85
N ILE A 86 -8.20 16.62 2.75
CA ILE A 86 -8.35 18.04 2.42
C ILE A 86 -7.61 18.95 3.41
N LYS A 87 -7.36 20.19 3.01
CA LYS A 87 -6.86 21.27 3.87
C LYS A 87 -7.53 22.60 3.50
N SER A 88 -7.83 23.42 4.51
CA SER A 88 -8.42 24.75 4.34
C SER A 88 -7.96 25.69 5.47
N ASP A 89 -7.95 27.00 5.23
CA ASP A 89 -7.47 28.01 6.18
C ASP A 89 -8.51 28.33 7.29
N VAL A 90 -9.80 28.35 6.95
CA VAL A 90 -10.95 28.37 7.87
C VAL A 90 -12.06 27.54 7.21
N PHE A 91 -12.76 26.66 7.93
CA PHE A 91 -13.81 25.88 7.28
C PHE A 91 -15.05 25.62 8.14
N ARG A 92 -16.20 25.68 7.44
CA ARG A 92 -17.29 24.73 7.63
C ARG A 92 -17.41 23.95 6.33
N LEU A 93 -17.11 22.67 6.39
CA LEU A 93 -17.17 21.76 5.27
C LEU A 93 -18.63 21.39 5.00
N VAL A 94 -19.05 21.52 3.75
CA VAL A 94 -20.34 21.00 3.28
C VAL A 94 -20.07 20.07 2.13
N VAL A 95 -20.51 18.82 2.24
CA VAL A 95 -20.59 17.92 1.09
C VAL A 95 -22.04 17.78 0.69
N GLY A 96 -22.31 18.05 -0.57
CA GLY A 96 -23.62 17.90 -1.19
C GLY A 96 -23.50 17.09 -2.47
N PHE A 97 -24.64 16.69 -2.97
CA PHE A 97 -24.75 16.01 -4.28
C PHE A 97 -25.00 17.01 -5.39
N ASP A 98 -25.74 18.07 -5.07
CA ASP A 98 -26.00 19.21 -5.93
C ASP A 98 -26.18 20.49 -5.06
N ASP A 99 -26.42 21.64 -5.68
CA ASP A 99 -26.65 22.90 -4.96
C ASP A 99 -27.93 22.86 -4.08
N ALA A 100 -28.85 21.93 -4.35
CA ALA A 100 -30.13 21.77 -3.64
C ALA A 100 -30.13 20.70 -2.53
N GLU A 101 -29.34 19.63 -2.64
CA GLU A 101 -29.38 18.47 -1.75
C GLU A 101 -28.04 18.25 -1.04
N ARG A 102 -28.07 18.33 0.30
CA ARG A 102 -26.91 18.19 1.17
C ARG A 102 -26.98 16.88 1.94
N CYS A 103 -25.90 16.10 1.96
CA CYS A 103 -25.77 15.10 3.02
C CYS A 103 -25.63 15.84 4.35
N THR A 104 -26.50 15.52 5.30
CA THR A 104 -26.32 15.99 6.68
C THR A 104 -25.39 14.99 7.35
N PHE A 105 -24.10 15.30 7.42
CA PHE A 105 -23.13 14.43 8.08
C PHE A 105 -23.48 14.31 9.56
N ILE A 106 -23.98 13.13 9.96
CA ILE A 106 -23.96 12.73 11.35
C ILE A 106 -22.60 12.07 11.57
N ASP A 107 -21.58 12.90 11.83
CA ASP A 107 -20.73 12.77 13.03
C ASP A 107 -19.78 13.98 13.18
N THR A 108 -20.25 15.19 12.88
CA THR A 108 -19.56 16.42 13.28
C THR A 108 -20.58 17.48 13.66
N SER A 109 -21.36 17.21 14.72
CA SER A 109 -22.20 18.24 15.33
C SER A 109 -21.40 19.42 15.94
N GLU A 110 -20.06 19.46 15.79
CA GLU A 110 -19.22 20.63 16.08
C GLU A 110 -17.97 20.78 15.16
N SER A 111 -18.01 20.49 13.85
CA SER A 111 -16.82 20.77 12.99
C SER A 111 -16.69 22.25 12.61
N ILE A 112 -16.49 23.11 13.61
CA ILE A 112 -15.52 24.20 13.51
C ILE A 112 -14.17 23.55 13.87
N LEU A 113 -13.50 22.83 12.96
CA LEU A 113 -12.08 22.53 13.25
C LEU A 113 -11.28 23.78 12.88
N LYS A 114 -10.90 24.55 13.90
CA LYS A 114 -9.88 25.60 13.77
C LYS A 114 -8.51 24.94 13.69
N ASN A 115 -8.21 24.26 12.60
CA ASN A 115 -6.87 23.73 12.43
C ASN A 115 -6.40 23.83 10.98
N THR A 116 -5.18 24.34 10.79
CA THR A 116 -4.49 24.47 9.51
C THR A 116 -3.92 23.13 9.01
N ASP A 117 -4.30 22.02 9.65
CA ASP A 117 -3.80 20.68 9.39
C ASP A 117 -4.60 19.98 8.29
N ILE A 118 -4.00 18.93 7.71
CA ILE A 118 -4.66 18.06 6.73
C ILE A 118 -5.69 17.20 7.48
N ILE A 119 -6.92 17.22 7.00
CA ILE A 119 -8.01 16.35 7.46
C ILE A 119 -8.01 15.14 6.55
N GLU A 120 -7.94 13.96 7.13
CA GLU A 120 -8.04 12.68 6.44
C GLU A 120 -9.07 11.81 7.18
N THR A 121 -10.21 11.53 6.55
CA THR A 121 -11.29 10.77 7.18
C THR A 121 -12.25 10.17 6.16
N ILE A 122 -13.05 9.19 6.60
CA ILE A 122 -14.18 8.66 5.85
C ILE A 122 -15.44 9.34 6.37
N LEU A 123 -16.05 10.16 5.53
CA LEU A 123 -17.34 10.78 5.80
C LEU A 123 -18.48 9.81 5.50
N THR A 124 -19.48 9.78 6.38
CA THR A 124 -20.62 8.86 6.28
C THR A 124 -21.94 9.62 6.21
N CYS A 125 -22.74 9.34 5.18
CA CYS A 125 -24.12 9.80 5.09
C CYS A 125 -25.03 8.81 5.84
N THR A 126 -26.04 9.32 6.55
CA THR A 126 -26.98 8.47 7.31
C THR A 126 -28.02 7.77 6.44
N GLU A 127 -28.25 8.33 5.27
CA GLU A 127 -29.13 7.78 4.25
C GLU A 127 -28.32 7.71 2.96
N ALA A 128 -28.57 6.67 2.15
CA ALA A 128 -27.94 6.54 0.86
C ALA A 128 -28.66 7.48 -0.12
N TYR A 129 -27.91 8.37 -0.76
CA TYR A 129 -28.44 9.29 -1.77
C TYR A 129 -27.96 8.88 -3.15
N VAL A 130 -28.87 8.84 -4.11
CA VAL A 130 -28.57 8.48 -5.49
C VAL A 130 -28.18 9.74 -6.25
N SER A 131 -26.90 9.88 -6.59
CA SER A 131 -26.40 11.01 -7.36
C SER A 131 -25.26 10.60 -8.29
N ASN A 132 -25.13 11.33 -9.40
CA ASN A 132 -23.98 11.27 -10.29
C ASN A 132 -23.04 12.47 -10.11
N LYS A 133 -23.25 13.27 -9.05
CA LYS A 133 -22.43 14.43 -8.71
C LYS A 133 -22.18 14.47 -7.22
N ILE A 134 -20.99 14.93 -6.87
CA ILE A 134 -20.61 15.22 -5.50
C ILE A 134 -19.84 16.54 -5.49
N LYS A 135 -20.09 17.36 -4.48
CA LYS A 135 -19.51 18.68 -4.33
C LYS A 135 -19.10 18.89 -2.89
N ILE A 136 -17.86 19.29 -2.69
CA ILE A 136 -17.33 19.74 -1.42
C ILE A 136 -17.18 21.26 -1.49
N SER A 137 -17.69 21.96 -0.49
CA SER A 137 -17.63 23.42 -0.41
C SER A 137 -17.14 23.86 0.95
N ILE A 138 -16.36 24.94 0.98
CA ILE A 138 -16.04 25.67 2.20
C ILE A 138 -17.01 26.85 2.35
N ILE A 139 -17.53 27.06 3.56
CA ILE A 139 -18.27 28.28 3.89
C ILE A 139 -17.30 29.26 4.56
N GLY A 140 -17.19 30.46 4.00
CA GLY A 140 -16.27 31.51 4.44
C GLY A 140 -15.22 31.82 3.39
N ASP A 141 -14.21 32.59 3.81
CA ASP A 141 -13.05 32.96 3.00
C ASP A 141 -11.89 31.98 3.26
N GLY A 142 -11.21 31.59 2.19
CA GLY A 142 -10.01 30.77 2.24
C GLY A 142 -9.73 30.05 0.93
N SER A 143 -8.63 29.32 0.89
CA SER A 143 -8.34 28.38 -0.21
C SER A 143 -8.76 26.96 0.17
N LEU A 144 -9.31 26.20 -0.78
CA LEU A 144 -9.61 24.79 -0.64
C LEU A 144 -8.54 23.97 -1.35
N LYS A 145 -7.83 23.16 -0.57
CA LYS A 145 -6.85 22.19 -1.06
C LYS A 145 -7.43 20.78 -0.94
N VAL A 146 -7.61 20.08 -2.05
CA VAL A 146 -8.11 18.70 -2.08
C VAL A 146 -6.98 17.79 -2.55
N TYR A 147 -6.49 16.93 -1.66
CA TYR A 147 -5.48 15.92 -2.01
C TYR A 147 -6.14 14.70 -2.64
N GLU A 148 -7.27 14.28 -2.09
CA GLU A 148 -8.02 13.14 -2.63
C GLU A 148 -9.45 13.16 -2.13
N MET A 149 -10.37 12.82 -3.01
CA MET A 149 -11.75 12.50 -2.69
C MET A 149 -12.11 11.22 -3.43
N LYS A 150 -12.44 10.19 -2.66
CA LYS A 150 -12.81 8.89 -3.19
C LYS A 150 -14.18 8.48 -2.69
N ILE A 151 -15.08 8.21 -3.61
CA ILE A 151 -16.36 7.56 -3.28
C ILE A 151 -16.05 6.12 -2.90
N MET A 152 -16.52 5.72 -1.72
CA MET A 152 -16.34 4.39 -1.19
C MET A 152 -17.67 3.63 -1.20
N GLY A 153 -17.61 2.32 -1.41
CA GLY A 153 -18.81 1.47 -1.49
C GLY A 153 -19.21 1.12 -2.91
N ILE A 154 -20.53 1.14 -3.19
CA ILE A 154 -21.29 0.05 -3.84
C ILE A 154 -20.88 -0.40 -5.26
N VAL A 155 -19.81 0.09 -5.88
CA VAL A 155 -19.45 -0.32 -7.25
C VAL A 155 -17.94 -0.57 -7.43
N GLN A 156 -17.17 -0.58 -6.35
CA GLN A 156 -15.71 -0.76 -6.41
C GLN A 156 -15.19 -2.07 -5.78
N MET A 157 -16.07 -3.00 -5.39
CA MET A 157 -15.63 -4.24 -4.75
C MET A 157 -15.21 -5.28 -5.79
N ASP A 158 -13.98 -5.75 -5.67
CA ASP A 158 -13.49 -6.89 -6.43
C ASP A 158 -14.13 -8.18 -5.87
N HIS A 159 -14.96 -8.82 -6.69
CA HIS A 159 -15.60 -10.09 -6.34
C HIS A 159 -14.60 -11.24 -6.05
N ILE A 160 -13.31 -11.03 -6.33
CA ILE A 160 -12.22 -12.01 -6.14
C ILE A 160 -11.69 -12.03 -4.70
N LEU A 161 -11.95 -10.99 -3.89
CA LEU A 161 -11.40 -10.85 -2.51
C LEU A 161 -11.89 -11.91 -1.51
N TYR A 162 -12.92 -12.69 -1.87
CA TYR A 162 -13.55 -13.66 -0.98
C TYR A 162 -13.54 -15.04 -1.61
N THR A 163 -13.11 -16.03 -0.84
CA THR A 163 -13.21 -17.44 -1.25
C THR A 163 -14.64 -17.94 -1.19
N ASN A 164 -15.01 -18.74 -2.19
CA ASN A 164 -16.31 -19.41 -2.29
C ASN A 164 -16.38 -20.55 -1.24
N PHE A 165 -16.77 -20.23 0.00
CA PHE A 165 -16.79 -21.20 1.11
C PHE A 165 -18.11 -21.99 1.21
N THR A 166 -17.99 -23.28 1.54
CA THR A 166 -19.08 -24.10 2.07
C THR A 166 -19.32 -23.76 3.54
N GLY A 167 -20.56 -23.45 3.94
CA GLY A 167 -20.90 -23.03 5.32
C GLY A 167 -21.09 -21.52 5.50
N PHE A 168 -20.91 -20.75 4.44
CA PHE A 168 -21.50 -19.42 4.31
C PHE A 168 -23.04 -19.56 4.31
N PRO A 169 -23.82 -18.58 4.82
CA PRO A 169 -25.18 -18.44 4.33
C PRO A 169 -25.04 -18.24 2.82
N ALA A 170 -25.46 -19.20 2.00
CA ALA A 170 -25.39 -19.03 0.56
C ALA A 170 -26.09 -17.71 0.22
N LYS A 171 -25.35 -16.72 -0.30
CA LYS A 171 -25.80 -15.31 -0.44
C LYS A 171 -25.98 -14.61 0.92
N SER A 172 -24.89 -14.37 1.67
CA SER A 172 -24.98 -13.46 2.82
C SER A 172 -25.27 -12.06 2.30
N ASP A 173 -26.52 -11.63 2.46
CA ASP A 173 -27.02 -10.27 2.18
C ASP A 173 -26.22 -9.15 2.91
N ALA A 174 -25.26 -9.49 3.77
CA ALA A 174 -24.31 -8.53 4.35
C ALA A 174 -23.11 -8.19 3.46
N LEU A 175 -22.99 -8.79 2.27
CA LEU A 175 -21.92 -8.59 1.28
C LEU A 175 -22.45 -8.49 -0.16
N ASP A 176 -23.77 -8.41 -0.32
CA ASP A 176 -24.40 -8.39 -1.65
C ASP A 176 -24.44 -6.98 -2.25
N ASN A 177 -23.92 -6.01 -1.51
CA ASN A 177 -23.69 -4.66 -1.97
C ASN A 177 -25.01 -3.93 -2.28
N ASN A 178 -26.01 -4.26 -1.49
CA ASN A 178 -27.31 -3.66 -1.44
C ASN A 178 -27.68 -3.36 0.01
N VAL A 179 -27.55 -2.08 0.39
CA VAL A 179 -27.87 -1.61 1.76
C VAL A 179 -29.33 -1.84 2.20
N HIS A 180 -30.22 -2.32 1.32
CA HIS A 180 -31.61 -2.64 1.61
C HIS A 180 -31.86 -4.10 1.98
N THR A 181 -30.95 -5.01 1.66
CA THR A 181 -30.96 -6.41 2.10
C THR A 181 -30.15 -6.56 3.38
N PHE A 182 -30.34 -7.65 4.12
CA PHE A 182 -29.61 -7.85 5.37
C PHE A 182 -29.47 -9.33 5.76
N TYR A 183 -28.31 -9.66 6.30
CA TYR A 183 -28.13 -10.83 7.13
C TYR A 183 -28.81 -10.65 8.49
N GLN A 184 -29.39 -11.73 8.99
CA GLN A 184 -29.95 -11.80 10.33
C GLN A 184 -29.56 -13.13 10.99
N SER A 185 -29.07 -13.07 12.22
CA SER A 185 -28.78 -14.28 13.00
C SER A 185 -30.06 -15.00 13.47
N ASP A 186 -29.98 -16.31 13.71
CA ASP A 186 -31.03 -17.02 14.43
C ASP A 186 -31.05 -16.54 15.90
N PRO A 187 -32.22 -16.33 16.51
CA PRO A 187 -32.34 -16.05 17.93
C PRO A 187 -31.74 -17.11 18.87
N GLN A 188 -31.57 -18.36 18.41
CA GLN A 188 -31.06 -19.49 19.19
C GLN A 188 -29.56 -19.78 19.00
N ASP A 189 -28.94 -19.18 17.98
CA ASP A 189 -27.52 -19.40 17.64
C ASP A 189 -26.60 -18.34 18.26
N ASP A 190 -25.29 -18.58 18.17
CA ASP A 190 -24.27 -17.59 18.50
C ASP A 190 -24.53 -16.29 17.72
N LEU A 191 -24.59 -15.16 18.45
CA LEU A 191 -24.86 -13.83 17.90
C LEU A 191 -23.64 -13.22 17.20
N LEU A 192 -22.98 -14.03 16.37
CA LEU A 192 -21.80 -13.67 15.60
C LEU A 192 -22.06 -13.90 14.11
N TRP A 193 -21.40 -13.07 13.31
CA TRP A 193 -21.24 -13.26 11.88
C TRP A 193 -19.76 -13.20 11.56
N PHE A 194 -19.30 -13.97 10.58
CA PHE A 194 -17.92 -13.92 10.17
C PHE A 194 -17.78 -13.95 8.64
N LEU A 195 -16.70 -13.37 8.17
CA LEU A 195 -16.24 -13.34 6.79
C LEU A 195 -14.82 -13.89 6.76
N ARG A 196 -14.55 -14.81 5.84
CA ARG A 196 -13.20 -15.31 5.58
C ARG A 196 -12.74 -14.93 4.18
N LEU A 197 -11.58 -14.29 4.12
CA LEU A 197 -10.89 -13.81 2.94
C LEU A 197 -10.10 -14.94 2.27
N ASP A 198 -9.73 -14.73 1.01
CA ASP A 198 -8.97 -15.68 0.20
C ASP A 198 -7.50 -15.84 0.63
N SER A 199 -6.98 -14.83 1.33
CA SER A 199 -5.63 -14.78 1.86
C SER A 199 -5.61 -14.04 3.22
N THR A 200 -4.44 -13.97 3.83
CA THR A 200 -4.20 -13.15 5.01
C THR A 200 -3.83 -11.73 4.60
N TYR A 201 -4.49 -10.74 5.20
CA TYR A 201 -4.29 -9.33 4.91
C TYR A 201 -4.05 -8.54 6.19
N ASP A 202 -3.35 -7.42 6.06
CA ASP A 202 -3.32 -6.39 7.09
C ASP A 202 -4.56 -5.50 6.92
N MET A 203 -5.43 -5.53 7.93
CA MET A 203 -6.71 -4.82 7.95
C MET A 203 -6.74 -3.79 9.06
N LYS A 204 -7.35 -2.64 8.77
CA LYS A 204 -7.54 -1.57 9.77
C LYS A 204 -8.88 -0.86 9.64
N TRP A 205 -9.44 -0.73 8.45
CA TRP A 205 -10.68 0.01 8.21
C TRP A 205 -11.77 -0.89 7.63
N PHE A 206 -13.00 -0.65 8.06
CA PHE A 206 -14.18 -1.41 7.66
C PHE A 206 -15.33 -0.46 7.37
N LEU A 207 -16.05 -0.67 6.28
CA LEU A 207 -17.31 0.02 6.01
C LEU A 207 -18.45 -0.87 6.50
N VAL A 208 -19.30 -0.35 7.38
CA VAL A 208 -20.37 -1.14 7.97
C VAL A 208 -21.72 -0.45 7.87
N SER A 209 -22.74 -1.21 7.47
CA SER A 209 -24.14 -0.87 7.67
C SER A 209 -24.80 -1.90 8.58
N ILE A 210 -25.24 -1.46 9.75
CA ILE A 210 -25.62 -2.34 10.87
C ILE A 210 -26.79 -1.76 11.65
N ARG A 211 -27.61 -2.60 12.28
CA ARG A 211 -28.66 -2.15 13.20
C ARG A 211 -28.07 -1.70 14.55
N GLY A 212 -28.75 -0.78 15.24
CA GLY A 212 -28.39 -0.37 16.60
C GLY A 212 -28.13 -1.54 17.58
N GLY A 213 -27.19 -1.34 18.51
CA GLY A 213 -26.68 -2.36 19.42
C GLY A 213 -25.23 -2.15 19.86
N THR A 214 -24.71 -3.07 20.68
CA THR A 214 -23.31 -3.10 21.13
C THR A 214 -22.59 -4.28 20.49
N TYR A 215 -21.41 -4.02 19.95
CA TYR A 215 -20.67 -4.95 19.11
C TYR A 215 -19.18 -4.97 19.43
N GLU A 216 -18.57 -6.12 19.18
CA GLU A 216 -17.13 -6.29 19.09
C GLU A 216 -16.76 -6.82 17.71
N MET A 217 -15.76 -6.21 17.08
CA MET A 217 -15.18 -6.67 15.84
C MET A 217 -13.81 -7.29 16.11
N HIS A 218 -13.61 -8.51 15.60
CA HIS A 218 -12.39 -9.27 15.75
C HIS A 218 -11.79 -9.65 14.40
N ILE A 219 -10.47 -9.76 14.37
CA ILE A 219 -9.72 -10.29 13.23
C ILE A 219 -8.87 -11.45 13.73
N THR A 220 -8.98 -12.59 13.05
CA THR A 220 -8.28 -13.82 13.38
C THR A 220 -7.72 -14.49 12.12
N THR A 221 -7.02 -15.60 12.31
CA THR A 221 -6.46 -16.41 11.23
C THR A 221 -7.01 -17.83 11.32
N LYS A 222 -7.71 -18.29 10.28
CA LYS A 222 -8.24 -19.65 10.08
C LYS A 222 -9.23 -20.16 11.14
N THR A 223 -9.68 -19.34 12.08
CA THR A 223 -10.57 -19.75 13.18
C THR A 223 -11.66 -18.71 13.44
N THR A 224 -12.62 -19.03 14.29
CA THR A 224 -13.63 -18.07 14.78
C THR A 224 -13.47 -17.77 16.27
N SER A 225 -12.36 -18.19 16.89
CA SER A 225 -12.13 -18.01 18.32
C SER A 225 -11.77 -16.55 18.62
N THR A 226 -12.60 -15.88 19.41
CA THR A 226 -12.37 -14.49 19.82
C THR A 226 -11.65 -14.41 21.18
N ASN A 227 -10.76 -13.43 21.31
CA ASN A 227 -10.08 -13.07 22.55
C ASN A 227 -9.56 -11.61 22.49
N ARG A 228 -8.95 -11.12 23.58
CA ARG A 228 -8.43 -9.74 23.65
C ARG A 228 -7.36 -9.41 22.60
N ALA A 229 -6.55 -10.37 22.15
CA ALA A 229 -5.52 -10.13 21.15
C ALA A 229 -6.11 -9.96 19.74
N THR A 230 -7.24 -10.62 19.48
CA THR A 230 -7.98 -10.57 18.21
C THR A 230 -8.94 -9.37 18.10
N LEU A 231 -9.22 -8.69 19.22
CA LEU A 231 -10.14 -7.56 19.25
C LEU A 231 -9.57 -6.38 18.46
N CYS A 232 -10.26 -6.00 17.39
CA CYS A 232 -9.96 -4.80 16.62
C CYS A 232 -10.58 -3.56 17.25
N LYS A 233 -11.90 -3.63 17.54
CA LYS A 233 -12.66 -2.50 18.08
C LYS A 233 -13.97 -2.97 18.71
N GLY A 234 -14.33 -2.39 19.86
CA GLY A 234 -15.69 -2.42 20.39
C GLY A 234 -16.41 -1.10 20.05
N PHE A 235 -17.68 -1.18 19.67
CA PHE A 235 -18.49 -0.01 19.28
C PHE A 235 -19.97 -0.22 19.62
N SER A 236 -20.72 0.88 19.78
CA SER A 236 -22.13 0.83 20.10
C SER A 236 -22.94 1.91 19.40
N PHE A 237 -24.19 1.59 19.10
CA PHE A 237 -25.15 2.47 18.46
C PHE A 237 -26.48 2.40 19.20
N SER A 238 -27.08 3.56 19.46
CA SER A 238 -28.32 3.63 20.23
C SER A 238 -29.56 3.20 19.44
N GLY A 239 -30.60 2.75 20.15
CA GLY A 239 -31.89 2.41 19.55
C GLY A 239 -31.81 1.24 18.57
N ILE A 240 -32.76 1.20 17.64
CA ILE A 240 -32.98 0.06 16.74
C ILE A 240 -32.95 0.44 15.25
N LYS A 241 -32.51 1.66 14.93
CA LYS A 241 -32.38 2.16 13.56
C LYS A 241 -31.12 1.59 12.89
N ARG A 242 -31.03 1.75 11.56
CA ARG A 242 -29.85 1.40 10.77
C ARG A 242 -28.80 2.51 10.92
N TYR A 243 -27.56 2.10 11.06
CA TYR A 243 -26.38 2.95 11.09
C TYR A 243 -25.49 2.60 9.90
N GLN A 244 -24.85 3.61 9.35
CA GLN A 244 -23.83 3.49 8.31
C GLN A 244 -22.61 4.23 8.83
N THR A 245 -21.48 3.55 8.95
CA THR A 245 -20.25 4.17 9.47
C THR A 245 -19.00 3.48 8.92
N ALA A 246 -17.85 4.09 9.14
CA ALA A 246 -16.55 3.45 8.98
C ALA A 246 -15.99 3.10 10.36
N ILE A 247 -15.57 1.85 10.55
CA ILE A 247 -14.92 1.38 11.77
C ILE A 247 -13.42 1.35 11.52
N GLU A 248 -12.66 2.03 12.37
CA GLU A 248 -11.21 1.93 12.42
C GLU A 248 -10.77 1.08 13.63
N CYS A 249 -10.01 0.03 13.37
CA CYS A 249 -9.36 -0.77 14.41
C CYS A 249 -8.38 0.07 15.20
N ASN A 250 -8.23 -0.25 16.50
CA ASN A 250 -7.27 0.43 17.36
C ASN A 250 -5.80 0.27 16.88
N ARG A 251 -5.52 -0.77 16.09
CA ARG A 251 -4.25 -1.05 15.42
C ARG A 251 -4.51 -1.82 14.13
N ALA A 252 -3.52 -1.87 13.23
CA ALA A 252 -3.55 -2.79 12.11
C ALA A 252 -3.54 -4.24 12.61
N MET A 253 -4.37 -5.08 12.00
CA MET A 253 -4.58 -6.47 12.38
C MET A 253 -4.29 -7.39 11.20
N HIS A 254 -3.44 -8.39 11.40
CA HIS A 254 -3.07 -9.38 10.39
C HIS A 254 -3.97 -10.61 10.51
N GLY A 255 -4.72 -10.96 9.46
CA GLY A 255 -5.59 -12.15 9.48
C GLY A 255 -6.36 -12.39 8.18
N ASP A 256 -7.10 -13.50 8.12
CA ASP A 256 -7.98 -13.86 7.00
C ASP A 256 -9.46 -13.87 7.41
N THR A 257 -9.78 -13.76 8.70
CA THR A 257 -11.15 -13.95 9.20
C THR A 257 -11.61 -12.74 10.02
N VAL A 258 -12.65 -12.06 9.55
CA VAL A 258 -13.33 -10.92 10.19
C VAL A 258 -14.56 -11.44 10.92
N ILE A 259 -14.76 -11.04 12.17
CA ILE A 259 -15.90 -11.47 13.00
C ILE A 259 -16.58 -10.23 13.55
N VAL A 260 -17.90 -10.15 13.41
CA VAL A 260 -18.75 -9.15 14.05
C VAL A 260 -19.64 -9.87 15.06
N GLN A 261 -19.41 -9.61 16.34
CA GLN A 261 -20.13 -10.21 17.45
C GLN A 261 -21.00 -9.17 18.14
N LYS A 262 -22.28 -9.47 18.34
CA LYS A 262 -23.19 -8.64 19.15
C LYS A 262 -23.08 -9.04 20.62
N THR A 263 -22.88 -8.08 21.51
CA THR A 263 -22.55 -8.33 22.93
C THR A 263 -23.65 -7.92 23.93
N ASP A 264 -24.65 -7.17 23.49
CA ASP A 264 -25.79 -6.73 24.32
C ASP A 264 -27.04 -7.62 24.18
N GLY A 265 -26.90 -8.79 23.55
CA GLY A 265 -28.00 -9.74 23.35
C GLY A 265 -29.01 -9.32 22.27
N GLY A 266 -29.92 -10.22 21.93
CA GLY A 266 -30.86 -10.04 20.82
C GLY A 266 -30.23 -10.27 19.45
N ILE A 267 -31.01 -10.09 18.40
CA ILE A 267 -30.64 -10.54 17.04
C ILE A 267 -29.57 -9.65 16.41
N LEU A 268 -28.53 -10.26 15.84
CA LEU A 268 -27.54 -9.58 15.00
C LEU A 268 -28.15 -9.31 13.63
N ARG A 269 -28.15 -8.04 13.18
CA ARG A 269 -28.63 -7.64 11.85
C ARG A 269 -27.60 -6.77 11.14
N LEU A 270 -27.04 -7.31 10.07
CA LEU A 270 -25.99 -6.69 9.24
C LEU A 270 -26.54 -6.45 7.84
N PHE A 271 -26.47 -5.21 7.38
CA PHE A 271 -26.85 -4.84 6.01
C PHE A 271 -25.63 -4.87 5.10
N GLU A 272 -24.48 -4.39 5.57
CA GLU A 272 -23.22 -4.44 4.82
C GLU A 272 -22.03 -4.50 5.77
N VAL A 273 -21.01 -5.32 5.47
CA VAL A 273 -19.74 -5.34 6.21
C VAL A 273 -18.58 -5.58 5.26
N TYR A 274 -17.84 -4.52 4.93
CA TYR A 274 -16.70 -4.61 4.02
C TYR A 274 -15.38 -4.29 4.73
N PRO A 275 -14.42 -5.22 4.76
CA PRO A 275 -13.03 -4.86 5.06
C PRO A 275 -12.47 -4.04 3.88
N ILE A 276 -11.74 -2.96 4.19
CA ILE A 276 -10.95 -2.24 3.19
C ILE A 276 -9.61 -2.96 3.09
N VAL A 277 -9.44 -3.68 1.98
CA VAL A 277 -8.21 -4.35 1.59
C VAL A 277 -7.75 -3.76 0.27
N CYS A 278 -6.50 -3.31 0.23
CA CYS A 278 -5.96 -2.64 -0.94
C CYS A 278 -5.26 -3.62 -1.88
N PRO A 279 -5.33 -3.40 -3.21
CA PRO A 279 -4.51 -4.14 -4.15
C PRO A 279 -3.02 -3.87 -3.90
N PRO A 280 -2.11 -4.70 -4.46
CA PRO A 280 -0.68 -4.46 -4.36
C PRO A 280 -0.31 -3.03 -4.75
N ASN A 281 0.68 -2.46 -4.05
CA ASN A 281 1.17 -1.10 -4.25
C ASN A 281 0.12 0.02 -4.01
N HIS A 282 -0.86 -0.23 -3.14
CA HIS A 282 -1.80 0.77 -2.66
C HIS A 282 -1.92 0.70 -1.13
N TYR A 283 -2.34 1.81 -0.50
CA TYR A 283 -2.40 1.90 0.95
C TYR A 283 -3.52 2.81 1.48
N GLY A 284 -3.77 2.66 2.79
CA GLY A 284 -4.67 3.53 3.53
C GLY A 284 -6.14 3.24 3.29
N PRO A 285 -7.05 4.00 3.92
CA PRO A 285 -8.49 3.79 3.81
C PRO A 285 -9.03 4.02 2.39
N SER A 286 -8.36 4.85 1.58
CA SER A 286 -8.73 5.08 0.18
C SER A 286 -8.06 4.13 -0.80
N CYS A 287 -7.15 3.25 -0.36
CA CYS A 287 -6.28 2.50 -1.25
C CYS A 287 -5.65 3.40 -2.31
N ALA A 288 -5.02 4.48 -1.86
CA ALA A 288 -4.26 5.36 -2.74
C ALA A 288 -2.98 4.68 -3.19
N ARG A 289 -2.48 5.07 -4.36
CA ARG A 289 -1.24 4.51 -4.91
C ARG A 289 -0.07 4.80 -3.97
N CYS A 290 0.81 3.82 -3.79
CA CYS A 290 2.11 4.08 -3.16
C CYS A 290 2.82 5.23 -3.88
N LYS A 291 3.63 5.98 -3.13
CA LYS A 291 4.45 7.06 -3.68
C LYS A 291 5.27 6.54 -4.85
N LYS A 292 5.37 7.33 -5.93
CA LYS A 292 6.06 6.94 -7.18
C LYS A 292 7.53 6.53 -7.00
N ARG A 293 8.15 6.95 -5.90
CA ARG A 293 9.54 6.61 -5.55
C ARG A 293 9.67 5.27 -4.84
N CYS A 294 8.59 4.71 -4.30
CA CYS A 294 8.60 3.37 -3.73
C CYS A 294 8.43 2.32 -4.85
N GLN A 295 9.09 1.18 -4.69
CA GLN A 295 8.77 -0.02 -5.46
C GLN A 295 7.53 -0.72 -4.87
N SER A 296 7.43 -0.75 -3.55
CA SER A 296 6.25 -1.19 -2.79
C SER A 296 6.14 -0.41 -1.49
N CYS A 297 4.94 -0.36 -0.92
CA CYS A 297 4.69 0.29 0.37
C CYS A 297 3.82 -0.56 1.30
N ASP A 298 3.87 -0.23 2.59
CA ASP A 298 3.01 -0.80 3.63
C ASP A 298 1.55 -0.42 3.36
N SER A 299 0.65 -1.40 3.34
CA SER A 299 -0.75 -1.22 2.93
C SER A 299 -1.57 -0.36 3.90
N ILE A 300 -1.06 -0.11 5.11
CA ILE A 300 -1.75 0.71 6.11
C ILE A 300 -1.19 2.14 6.11
N THR A 301 0.13 2.28 6.18
CA THR A 301 0.81 3.56 6.43
C THR A 301 1.33 4.23 5.17
N GLY A 302 1.50 3.49 4.06
CA GLY A 302 2.08 4.00 2.82
C GLY A 302 3.59 4.22 2.86
N ARG A 303 4.28 3.84 3.96
CA ARG A 303 5.74 3.90 4.03
C ARG A 303 6.36 2.93 3.03
N CYS A 304 7.43 3.34 2.35
CA CYS A 304 8.09 2.45 1.41
C CYS A 304 8.61 1.21 2.14
N THR A 305 8.21 0.02 1.68
CA THR A 305 8.73 -1.27 2.14
C THR A 305 9.86 -1.75 1.25
N GLN A 306 9.88 -1.27 0.00
CA GLN A 306 10.95 -1.52 -0.94
C GLN A 306 11.25 -0.27 -1.77
N CYS A 307 12.54 0.04 -1.91
CA CYS A 307 13.03 1.08 -2.81
C CYS A 307 13.52 0.50 -4.14
N PRO A 308 13.36 1.24 -5.25
CA PRO A 308 14.11 1.00 -6.47
C PRO A 308 15.61 0.90 -6.20
N VAL A 309 16.33 0.18 -7.06
CA VAL A 309 17.79 0.14 -7.02
C VAL A 309 18.34 1.57 -7.06
N LEU A 310 19.49 1.80 -6.44
CA LEU A 310 20.20 3.08 -6.36
C LEU A 310 19.65 4.09 -5.33
N ILE A 311 18.51 3.84 -4.68
CA ILE A 311 17.92 4.76 -3.69
C ILE A 311 17.53 4.03 -2.40
N TYR A 312 17.52 4.78 -1.29
CA TYR A 312 17.27 4.28 0.05
C TYR A 312 16.59 5.34 0.94
N GLY A 313 16.17 4.92 2.13
CA GLY A 313 15.47 5.70 3.14
C GLY A 313 13.99 5.30 3.24
N GLU A 314 13.33 5.72 4.33
CA GLU A 314 11.91 5.46 4.61
C GLU A 314 10.96 5.87 3.47
N GLU A 315 11.39 6.81 2.63
CA GLU A 315 10.63 7.39 1.52
C GLU A 315 11.39 7.28 0.18
N CYS A 316 12.41 6.42 0.13
CA CYS A 316 13.32 6.28 -1.00
C CYS A 316 13.85 7.65 -1.50
N GLN A 317 14.19 8.52 -0.54
CA GLN A 317 14.52 9.91 -0.79
C GLN A 317 16.00 10.17 -1.00
N TYR A 318 16.87 9.21 -0.67
CA TYR A 318 18.32 9.35 -0.73
C TYR A 318 18.92 8.43 -1.79
N SER A 319 19.90 8.92 -2.53
CA SER A 319 20.69 8.08 -3.44
C SER A 319 21.72 7.26 -2.66
N CYS A 320 21.95 6.02 -3.09
CA CYS A 320 23.02 5.20 -2.56
C CYS A 320 24.38 5.92 -2.72
N PRO A 321 25.31 5.73 -1.77
CA PRO A 321 26.66 6.29 -1.88
C PRO A 321 27.34 5.93 -3.20
N GLN A 322 28.04 6.90 -3.80
CA GLN A 322 28.59 6.79 -5.15
C GLN A 322 29.61 5.65 -5.33
N HIS A 323 30.31 5.29 -4.24
CA HIS A 323 31.36 4.28 -4.25
C HIS A 323 30.90 2.91 -3.74
N CYS A 324 29.59 2.71 -3.54
CA CYS A 324 29.07 1.37 -3.36
C CYS A 324 29.30 0.54 -4.64
N LEU A 325 29.55 -0.75 -4.46
CA LEU A 325 29.54 -1.71 -5.57
C LEU A 325 28.16 -1.71 -6.24
N ASP A 326 28.15 -1.54 -7.56
CA ASP A 326 26.94 -1.43 -8.41
C ASP A 326 25.92 -0.37 -7.95
N LEU A 327 26.35 0.59 -7.10
CA LEU A 327 25.48 1.58 -6.45
C LEU A 327 24.34 0.93 -5.63
N ILE A 328 24.56 -0.28 -5.12
CA ILE A 328 23.60 -1.00 -4.29
C ILE A 328 23.93 -0.77 -2.82
N CYS A 329 22.92 -0.33 -2.08
CA CYS A 329 22.99 -0.12 -0.65
C CYS A 329 21.74 -0.67 0.06
N ASP A 330 21.86 -0.93 1.35
CA ASP A 330 20.76 -1.32 2.23
C ASP A 330 19.67 -0.23 2.22
N GLN A 331 18.42 -0.66 2.04
CA GLN A 331 17.33 0.26 1.76
C GLN A 331 16.92 1.11 2.96
N ALA A 332 17.16 0.66 4.19
CA ALA A 332 16.84 1.43 5.38
C ALA A 332 18.00 2.35 5.80
N THR A 333 19.24 1.83 5.72
CA THR A 333 20.42 2.48 6.32
C THR A 333 21.34 3.16 5.32
N GLY A 334 21.25 2.81 4.04
CA GLY A 334 22.13 3.33 2.98
C GLY A 334 23.56 2.79 3.07
N ARG A 335 23.77 1.66 3.77
CA ARG A 335 25.06 0.98 3.90
C ARG A 335 25.35 0.15 2.65
N CYS A 336 26.57 0.22 2.13
CA CYS A 336 26.94 -0.53 0.93
C CYS A 336 27.16 -2.02 1.25
N ASN A 337 26.78 -2.89 0.32
CA ASN A 337 27.12 -4.33 0.41
C ASN A 337 28.60 -4.61 0.11
N GLY A 338 29.28 -3.66 -0.52
CA GLY A 338 30.71 -3.66 -0.80
C GLY A 338 31.13 -2.31 -1.37
N CYS A 339 32.43 -2.01 -1.35
CA CYS A 339 32.98 -0.78 -1.91
C CYS A 339 33.70 -1.03 -3.22
N GLN A 340 33.65 -0.04 -4.12
CA GLN A 340 34.51 0.02 -5.29
C GLN A 340 35.98 0.08 -4.85
N ASN A 341 36.88 -0.41 -5.71
CA ASN A 341 38.31 -0.42 -5.42
C ASN A 341 38.81 1.00 -5.08
N GLY A 342 39.59 1.11 -4.00
CA GLY A 342 40.10 2.37 -3.51
C GLY A 342 39.18 3.07 -2.49
N TYR A 343 38.08 2.46 -2.08
CA TYR A 343 37.18 3.01 -1.05
C TYR A 343 36.90 2.00 0.07
N GLU A 344 36.69 2.52 1.28
CA GLU A 344 36.30 1.76 2.48
C GLU A 344 35.29 2.53 3.35
N GLY A 345 34.80 1.88 4.41
CA GLY A 345 33.74 2.41 5.27
C GLY A 345 32.39 1.74 5.03
N GLN A 346 31.41 2.00 5.90
CA GLN A 346 30.08 1.38 5.80
C GLN A 346 29.27 1.91 4.62
N ARG A 347 29.65 3.09 4.12
CA ARG A 347 29.02 3.80 3.01
C ARG A 347 30.04 4.16 1.93
N CYS A 348 31.21 3.52 1.95
CA CYS A 348 32.32 3.76 1.01
C CYS A 348 32.73 5.24 0.94
N GLU A 349 32.71 5.89 2.10
CA GLU A 349 32.94 7.32 2.27
C GLU A 349 34.42 7.68 2.44
N LEU A 350 35.29 6.69 2.65
CA LEU A 350 36.72 6.87 2.89
C LEU A 350 37.51 6.40 1.65
N GLU A 351 38.35 7.27 1.11
CA GLU A 351 39.30 6.89 0.05
C GLU A 351 40.56 6.27 0.67
N ILE A 352 40.95 5.11 0.14
CA ILE A 352 42.17 4.41 0.53
C ILE A 352 43.35 5.16 -0.08
N THR A 353 43.92 6.09 0.67
CA THR A 353 45.21 6.70 0.32
C THR A 353 46.32 5.72 0.66
N THR A 354 46.80 4.96 -0.33
CA THR A 354 48.11 4.32 -0.22
C THR A 354 49.16 5.42 -0.12
N ALA A 355 49.49 5.84 1.10
CA ALA A 355 50.75 6.51 1.35
C ALA A 355 51.85 5.50 1.03
N VAL A 356 52.37 5.57 -0.19
CA VAL A 356 53.64 4.95 -0.54
C VAL A 356 54.69 5.68 0.29
N LEU A 357 54.93 5.22 1.52
CA LEU A 357 56.18 5.50 2.21
C LEU A 357 57.26 4.78 1.42
N SER A 358 57.82 5.49 0.44
CA SER A 358 59.04 5.11 -0.24
C SER A 358 60.20 5.18 0.75
N THR A 359 60.33 4.17 1.60
CA THR A 359 61.62 3.82 2.18
C THR A 359 61.86 2.35 1.92
N ALA A 360 62.75 2.12 0.96
CA ALA A 360 63.27 0.82 0.61
C ALA A 360 63.83 0.12 1.84
N LEU A 361 63.19 -0.99 2.24
CA LEU A 361 63.90 -2.19 2.66
C LEU A 361 63.00 -3.41 2.44
N GLN A 362 63.45 -4.29 1.54
CA GLN A 362 62.84 -5.59 1.30
C GLN A 362 62.99 -6.47 2.54
N THR A 363 61.89 -6.87 3.15
CA THR A 363 61.72 -8.22 3.71
C THR A 363 60.33 -8.71 3.38
N GLU A 364 60.26 -9.72 2.52
CA GLU A 364 59.04 -10.46 2.21
C GLU A 364 58.48 -11.09 3.50
N THR A 365 57.39 -10.53 4.01
CA THR A 365 56.42 -11.26 4.83
C THR A 365 55.09 -11.20 4.11
N THR A 366 54.80 -12.25 3.34
CA THR A 366 53.53 -12.45 2.67
C THR A 366 52.41 -12.64 3.70
N TYR A 367 51.73 -11.55 4.05
CA TYR A 367 50.43 -11.63 4.71
C TYR A 367 49.39 -12.12 3.69
N ALA A 368 48.82 -13.29 3.92
CA ALA A 368 47.70 -13.78 3.12
C ALA A 368 46.41 -13.08 3.57
N TYR A 369 46.01 -12.03 2.86
CA TYR A 369 44.66 -11.47 2.98
C TYR A 369 43.66 -12.44 2.34
N CYS A 370 42.69 -12.93 3.12
CA CYS A 370 41.60 -13.78 2.65
C CYS A 370 40.37 -12.91 2.36
N ASP A 371 40.36 -12.28 1.18
CA ASP A 371 39.35 -11.29 0.79
C ASP A 371 38.19 -11.94 0.00
N HIS A 372 37.44 -12.86 0.63
CA HIS A 372 36.25 -13.44 0.02
C HIS A 372 35.22 -13.91 1.07
N SER A 373 33.94 -13.63 0.80
CA SER A 373 32.80 -14.38 1.34
C SER A 373 32.71 -15.72 0.62
N CYS A 374 32.83 -16.84 1.33
CA CYS A 374 32.59 -18.17 0.76
C CYS A 374 31.16 -18.62 1.04
N VAL A 375 30.54 -19.24 0.04
CA VAL A 375 29.26 -19.98 0.17
C VAL A 375 29.60 -21.46 0.20
N THR A 376 29.19 -22.17 1.25
CA THR A 376 29.24 -23.64 1.26
C THR A 376 27.82 -24.18 1.00
N CYS A 377 27.74 -25.24 0.21
CA CYS A 377 26.49 -25.92 -0.12
C CYS A 377 26.43 -27.24 0.70
N ASN A 378 25.45 -27.41 1.58
CA ASN A 378 25.20 -28.71 2.23
C ASN A 378 24.21 -29.52 1.37
N SER A 379 24.65 -30.67 0.84
CA SER A 379 23.84 -31.52 -0.04
C SER A 379 22.61 -32.12 0.63
N GLU A 380 22.59 -32.26 1.96
CA GLU A 380 21.46 -32.83 2.70
C GLU A 380 20.41 -31.76 3.08
N LEU A 381 20.81 -30.49 3.24
CA LEU A 381 19.94 -29.42 3.74
C LEU A 381 19.54 -28.37 2.68
N GLN A 382 20.18 -28.36 1.50
CA GLN A 382 19.86 -27.43 0.39
C GLN A 382 19.89 -25.92 0.78
N VAL A 383 20.87 -25.48 1.59
CA VAL A 383 21.04 -24.06 1.97
C VAL A 383 22.45 -23.56 1.69
N CYS A 384 22.57 -22.27 1.34
CA CYS A 384 23.81 -21.50 1.17
C CYS A 384 24.16 -20.72 2.45
N MET A 385 25.36 -20.88 3.01
CA MET A 385 25.78 -20.23 4.27
C MET A 385 26.89 -19.18 4.08
N LEU A 386 26.83 -18.08 4.85
CA LEU A 386 27.85 -17.01 4.93
C LEU A 386 28.79 -17.25 6.14
N CYS A 387 30.11 -17.21 5.93
CA CYS A 387 31.09 -17.43 7.01
C CYS A 387 31.89 -16.13 7.30
N LYS A 388 32.15 -15.83 8.58
CA LYS A 388 32.93 -14.64 9.03
C LYS A 388 34.32 -15.04 9.55
N GLN A 389 35.31 -14.16 9.31
CA GLN A 389 36.72 -14.40 9.59
C GLN A 389 37.10 -14.22 11.07
N HIS A 390 37.99 -15.08 11.58
CA HIS A 390 38.74 -14.88 12.83
C HIS A 390 40.25 -15.00 12.55
N SER A 391 41.08 -14.24 13.25
CA SER A 391 42.52 -14.12 12.97
C SER A 391 43.38 -14.91 13.95
N GLU A 392 43.97 -16.04 13.50
CA GLU A 392 45.29 -16.50 13.96
C GLU A 392 46.07 -17.15 12.79
N ILE A 393 47.26 -16.58 12.52
CA ILE A 393 48.44 -17.03 11.75
C ILE A 393 48.27 -18.13 10.67
N LEU A 394 48.54 -17.73 9.42
CA LEU A 394 48.88 -18.52 8.20
C LEU A 394 47.90 -19.59 7.68
N VAL A 395 46.75 -19.82 8.33
CA VAL A 395 45.68 -20.69 7.80
C VAL A 395 44.33 -19.97 7.92
N CYS A 396 43.59 -19.82 6.83
CA CYS A 396 42.25 -19.21 6.87
C CYS A 396 41.23 -20.21 7.43
N GLN A 397 40.83 -20.02 8.69
CA GLN A 397 39.74 -20.75 9.34
C GLN A 397 38.42 -19.99 9.19
N TYR A 398 37.40 -20.65 8.63
CA TYR A 398 36.06 -20.09 8.46
C TYR A 398 35.12 -20.69 9.51
N ARG A 399 34.39 -19.85 10.24
CA ARG A 399 33.28 -20.27 11.12
C ARG A 399 31.98 -19.80 10.49
N CYS A 400 31.09 -20.74 10.18
CA CYS A 400 29.83 -20.40 9.53
C CYS A 400 28.74 -20.22 10.61
N ARG A 401 27.95 -19.14 10.52
CA ARG A 401 26.84 -18.87 11.44
C ARG A 401 25.51 -19.29 10.79
N GLU A 402 25.00 -20.41 11.28
CA GLU A 402 23.60 -20.82 11.46
C GLU A 402 22.70 -21.12 10.23
N ILE A 403 22.16 -22.35 10.22
CA ILE A 403 20.78 -22.64 9.83
C ILE A 403 19.98 -22.63 11.13
N CYS A 404 19.11 -21.63 11.34
CA CYS A 404 18.15 -21.63 12.45
C CYS A 404 16.84 -22.28 11.99
N SER A 405 16.75 -23.61 12.06
CA SER A 405 15.49 -24.35 11.86
C SER A 405 14.65 -24.42 13.14
N GLY A 406 14.53 -23.30 13.87
CA GLY A 406 13.60 -23.20 15.00
C GLY A 406 14.04 -23.79 16.35
N GLU A 407 15.30 -24.16 16.56
CA GLU A 407 15.84 -24.55 17.88
C GLU A 407 16.71 -23.45 18.51
N THR A 408 16.82 -23.45 19.84
CA THR A 408 17.46 -22.38 20.65
C THR A 408 18.98 -22.49 20.79
N ALA A 409 19.64 -23.46 20.15
CA ALA A 409 21.10 -23.57 20.12
C ALA A 409 21.60 -24.15 18.79
N CYS A 410 22.64 -23.52 18.23
CA CYS A 410 23.19 -23.87 16.92
C CYS A 410 24.43 -24.76 17.02
N MET A 411 24.50 -25.83 16.22
CA MET A 411 25.69 -26.68 16.11
C MET A 411 26.74 -26.03 15.19
N GLY A 412 27.95 -25.83 15.72
CA GLY A 412 29.08 -25.31 14.95
C GLY A 412 29.88 -26.44 14.28
N LEU A 413 30.03 -26.37 12.95
CA LEU A 413 31.01 -27.15 12.19
C LEU A 413 32.26 -26.30 11.92
N ALA A 414 33.44 -26.91 12.03
CA ALA A 414 34.72 -26.28 11.72
C ALA A 414 35.47 -27.16 10.70
N GLU A 415 35.80 -26.60 9.54
CA GLU A 415 36.65 -27.24 8.53
C GLU A 415 37.76 -26.29 8.08
N ASN A 416 38.95 -26.86 7.82
CA ASN A 416 40.09 -26.16 7.24
C ASN A 416 40.12 -26.41 5.73
N CYS A 417 40.26 -25.38 4.89
CA CYS A 417 40.39 -25.53 3.43
C CYS A 417 41.53 -24.65 2.88
N SER A 418 42.27 -25.16 1.90
CA SER A 418 43.37 -24.46 1.22
C SER A 418 42.91 -23.69 -0.03
N ARG A 419 43.71 -22.69 -0.47
CA ARG A 419 43.41 -21.80 -1.61
C ARG A 419 43.09 -22.54 -2.92
N LYS A 420 43.70 -23.71 -3.16
CA LYS A 420 43.45 -24.53 -4.35
C LYS A 420 42.11 -25.27 -4.31
N GLU A 421 41.62 -25.61 -3.12
CA GLU A 421 40.36 -26.35 -2.95
C GLU A 421 39.14 -25.43 -3.12
N ILE A 422 39.28 -24.14 -2.78
CA ILE A 422 38.23 -23.12 -2.88
C ILE A 422 37.83 -22.88 -4.35
N HIS A 423 38.80 -22.77 -5.26
CA HIS A 423 38.50 -22.44 -6.66
C HIS A 423 37.74 -23.56 -7.39
N ASN A 424 37.97 -24.82 -7.01
CA ASN A 424 37.24 -25.96 -7.55
C ASN A 424 35.82 -26.11 -6.96
N LYS A 425 35.60 -25.74 -5.69
CA LYS A 425 34.27 -25.81 -5.06
C LYS A 425 33.31 -24.70 -5.55
N VAL A 426 33.81 -23.47 -5.74
CA VAL A 426 33.01 -22.33 -6.26
C VAL A 426 32.53 -22.58 -7.70
N ASN A 427 33.40 -23.13 -8.54
CA ASN A 427 33.05 -23.47 -9.93
C ASN A 427 32.03 -24.63 -10.05
N ASN A 428 31.84 -25.43 -9.00
CA ASN A 428 30.84 -26.51 -8.98
C ASN A 428 29.46 -26.03 -8.53
N CYS A 429 29.32 -25.14 -7.53
CA CYS A 429 27.99 -24.60 -7.16
C CYS A 429 27.43 -23.62 -8.22
N SER A 430 28.26 -22.87 -8.97
CA SER A 430 27.77 -22.00 -10.06
C SER A 430 27.19 -22.75 -11.26
N LYS A 431 27.54 -24.03 -11.43
CA LYS A 431 27.06 -24.89 -12.53
C LYS A 431 25.80 -25.70 -12.21
N THR A 432 25.36 -25.75 -10.96
CA THR A 432 24.32 -26.73 -10.54
C THR A 432 23.02 -26.14 -10.00
N TRP A 433 22.94 -24.83 -9.70
CA TRP A 433 21.73 -24.26 -9.04
C TRP A 433 21.26 -22.90 -9.58
N PHE A 434 21.62 -22.56 -10.82
CA PHE A 434 20.92 -21.53 -11.61
C PHE A 434 20.26 -22.19 -12.82
N ILE A 435 19.12 -22.85 -12.58
CA ILE A 435 18.05 -23.07 -13.56
C ILE A 435 16.76 -22.61 -12.89
#